data_AF-A0A317HTR7-F1
#
_entry.id   AF-A0A317HTR7-F1
#
_cell.length_a   1.000
_cell.length_b   1.000
_cell.length_c   1.000
_cell.angle_alpha   90.00
_cell.angle_beta   90.00
_cell.angle_gamma   90.00
#
_symmetry.space_group_name_H-M   'P 1'
#
loop_
_entity.id
_entity.type
_entity.pdbx_description
1 polymer ?
#
loop_
_entity_poly.entity_id
_entity_poly.type
_entity_poly.pdbx_seq_one_letter_code
_entity_poly.pdbx_strand_id
1 'polypeptide(L)'
;MKRLLDVLREDCRLTGTKEGCGEGECGACTVLLDGLPVNSCLVPLAHVHGTRVTTIEGIGERHPLQRAFVEFGGAQCGICTPGMIMAAVALGRKPSLDRIKTGLAGNLCRCTGYSAIYRSVRAAAKGGEGREGKMGRRGRKAGRGRAGREAGRA
;
A
#
# COMPACT_ATOMS: atom_id res chain seq x y z
N MET A 1 -16.46 25.48 -10.44
CA MET A 1 -15.39 24.65 -11.03
C MET A 1 -15.19 23.44 -10.11
N LYS A 2 -15.36 22.20 -10.59
CA LYS A 2 -15.19 21.00 -9.74
C LYS A 2 -13.71 20.72 -9.48
N ARG A 3 -13.38 20.20 -8.29
CA ARG A 3 -12.03 19.70 -7.97
C ARG A 3 -11.84 18.33 -8.61
N LEU A 4 -10.60 17.95 -8.90
CA LEU A 4 -10.29 16.61 -9.40
C LEU A 4 -10.79 15.53 -8.42
N LEU A 5 -10.64 15.76 -7.11
CA LEU A 5 -11.11 14.85 -6.08
C LEU A 5 -12.62 14.55 -6.19
N ASP A 6 -13.44 15.59 -6.39
CA ASP A 6 -14.90 15.47 -6.47
C ASP A 6 -15.29 14.61 -7.68
N VAL A 7 -14.70 14.91 -8.83
CA VAL A 7 -14.97 14.16 -10.08
C VAL A 7 -14.55 12.70 -9.94
N LEU A 8 -13.37 12.42 -9.37
CA LEU A 8 -12.92 11.04 -9.16
C LEU A 8 -13.91 10.26 -8.29
N ARG A 9 -14.37 10.86 -7.18
CA ARG A 9 -15.20 10.16 -6.19
C ARG A 9 -16.68 10.09 -6.57
N GLU A 10 -17.24 11.16 -7.11
CA GLU A 10 -18.68 11.32 -7.33
C GLU A 10 -19.07 10.93 -8.75
N ASP A 11 -18.36 11.43 -9.75
CA ASP A 11 -18.70 11.25 -11.16
C ASP A 11 -18.14 9.91 -11.67
N CYS A 12 -16.86 9.63 -11.39
CA CYS A 12 -16.19 8.38 -11.80
C CYS A 12 -16.38 7.22 -10.81
N ARG A 13 -16.93 7.47 -9.61
CA ARG A 13 -17.14 6.48 -8.55
C ARG A 13 -15.85 5.75 -8.09
N LEU A 14 -14.68 6.34 -8.31
CA LEU A 14 -13.38 5.88 -7.82
C LEU A 14 -13.16 6.40 -6.40
N THR A 15 -13.80 5.73 -5.44
CA THR A 15 -13.88 6.19 -4.05
C THR A 15 -12.63 5.91 -3.23
N GLY A 16 -11.62 5.24 -3.78
CA GLY A 16 -10.37 4.89 -3.13
C GLY A 16 -9.57 6.12 -2.71
N THR A 17 -9.51 7.15 -3.55
CA THR A 17 -8.95 8.46 -3.19
C THR A 17 -9.85 9.12 -2.14
N LYS A 18 -9.26 9.60 -1.03
CA LYS A 18 -10.03 10.08 0.14
C LYS A 18 -9.93 11.59 0.30
N GLU A 19 -11.01 12.21 0.75
CA GLU A 19 -10.97 13.55 1.33
C GLU A 19 -10.68 13.42 2.82
N GLY A 20 -9.64 14.09 3.31
CA GLY A 20 -9.30 14.13 4.72
C GLY A 20 -9.39 15.54 5.31
N CYS A 21 -8.74 16.53 4.67
CA CYS A 21 -8.79 17.94 5.06
C CYS A 21 -9.43 18.85 4.00
N GLY A 22 -9.28 18.54 2.70
CA GLY A 22 -9.79 19.37 1.60
C GLY A 22 -8.90 20.57 1.22
N GLU A 23 -7.85 20.84 1.99
CA GLU A 23 -7.02 22.06 1.88
C GLU A 23 -5.52 21.78 1.58
N GLY A 24 -5.16 20.53 1.33
CA GLY A 24 -3.80 20.13 0.88
C GLY A 24 -2.82 19.73 1.99
N GLU A 25 -3.26 19.71 3.24
CA GLU A 25 -2.40 19.43 4.41
C GLU A 25 -2.13 17.94 4.63
N CYS A 26 -3.14 17.08 4.42
CA CYS A 26 -3.08 15.70 4.93
C CYS A 26 -2.60 14.63 3.94
N GLY A 27 -2.57 14.93 2.64
CA GLY A 27 -2.16 13.99 1.58
C GLY A 27 -3.09 12.78 1.34
N ALA A 28 -4.20 12.62 2.07
CA ALA A 28 -5.12 11.50 1.89
C ALA A 28 -5.73 11.42 0.47
N CYS A 29 -5.74 12.56 -0.23
CA CYS A 29 -6.23 12.71 -1.59
C CYS A 29 -5.12 12.57 -2.66
N THR A 30 -3.93 12.08 -2.30
CA THR A 30 -2.80 11.96 -3.24
C THR A 30 -3.17 11.04 -4.40
N VAL A 31 -3.00 11.54 -5.62
CA VAL A 31 -3.05 10.81 -6.89
C VAL A 31 -1.81 11.16 -7.72
N LEU A 32 -1.59 10.48 -8.84
CA LEU A 32 -0.52 10.84 -9.78
C LEU A 32 -1.10 11.56 -11.00
N LEU A 33 -0.54 12.71 -11.34
CA LEU A 33 -0.70 13.39 -12.62
C LEU A 33 0.59 13.23 -13.40
N ASP A 34 0.55 12.50 -14.52
CA ASP A 34 1.72 12.19 -15.36
C ASP A 34 2.89 11.61 -14.54
N GLY A 35 2.55 10.79 -13.53
CA GLY A 35 3.52 10.14 -12.63
C GLY A 35 3.96 10.99 -11.44
N LEU A 36 3.58 12.26 -11.35
CA LEU A 36 3.91 13.15 -10.23
C LEU A 36 2.80 13.17 -9.17
N PRO A 37 3.13 13.07 -7.87
CA PRO A 37 2.14 13.07 -6.81
C PRO A 37 1.57 14.47 -6.60
N VAL A 38 0.24 14.57 -6.55
CA VAL A 38 -0.47 15.84 -6.29
C VAL A 38 -1.65 15.65 -5.34
N ASN A 39 -2.01 16.71 -4.61
CA ASN A 39 -3.22 16.77 -3.81
C ASN A 39 -4.44 17.02 -4.72
N SER A 40 -5.21 15.99 -5.04
CA SER A 40 -6.38 16.13 -5.94
C SER A 40 -7.46 17.08 -5.41
N CYS A 41 -7.49 17.39 -4.10
CA CYS A 41 -8.39 18.40 -3.53
C CYS A 41 -8.02 19.83 -3.93
N LEU A 42 -6.76 20.08 -4.33
CA LEU A 42 -6.29 21.40 -4.76
C LEU A 42 -6.18 21.54 -6.28
N VAL A 43 -6.43 20.48 -7.04
CA VAL A 43 -6.33 20.50 -8.51
C VAL A 43 -7.72 20.79 -9.09
N PRO A 44 -7.92 21.93 -9.78
CA PRO A 44 -9.16 22.17 -10.49
C PRO A 44 -9.23 21.28 -11.73
N LEU A 45 -10.39 20.66 -12.01
CA LEU A 45 -10.55 19.70 -13.11
C LEU A 45 -10.12 20.27 -14.48
N ALA A 46 -10.31 21.57 -14.71
CA ALA A 46 -9.92 22.21 -15.96
C ALA A 46 -8.41 22.07 -16.28
N HIS A 47 -7.55 21.88 -15.27
CA HIS A 47 -6.11 21.74 -15.42
C HIS A 47 -5.66 20.31 -15.75
N VAL A 48 -6.56 19.32 -15.77
CA VAL A 48 -6.18 17.92 -16.01
C VAL A 48 -6.38 17.47 -17.46
N HIS A 49 -6.86 18.35 -18.34
CA HIS A 49 -7.06 18.02 -19.75
C HIS A 49 -5.74 17.58 -20.40
N GLY A 50 -5.76 16.44 -21.09
CA GLY A 50 -4.58 15.87 -21.75
C GLY A 50 -3.57 15.17 -20.83
N THR A 51 -3.78 15.18 -19.51
CA THR A 51 -2.90 14.52 -18.53
C THR A 51 -3.36 13.10 -18.23
N ARG A 52 -2.43 12.23 -17.80
CA ARG A 52 -2.74 10.91 -17.25
C ARG A 52 -2.93 11.00 -15.74
N VAL A 53 -4.16 10.82 -15.27
CA VAL A 53 -4.48 10.67 -13.84
C VAL A 53 -4.42 9.19 -13.45
N THR A 54 -3.64 8.84 -12.42
CA THR A 54 -3.58 7.49 -11.83
C THR A 54 -3.95 7.54 -10.36
N THR A 55 -4.96 6.76 -9.97
CA THR A 55 -5.44 6.63 -8.57
C THR A 55 -4.98 5.31 -7.96
N ILE A 56 -5.38 5.05 -6.71
CA ILE A 56 -5.13 3.78 -6.02
C ILE A 56 -5.77 2.58 -6.73
N GLU A 57 -6.91 2.77 -7.38
CA GLU A 57 -7.55 1.76 -8.21
C GLU A 57 -6.75 1.51 -9.49
N GLY A 58 -6.14 2.56 -10.06
CA GLY A 58 -5.38 2.52 -11.31
C GLY A 58 -4.08 1.72 -11.25
N ILE A 59 -3.52 1.48 -10.06
CA ILE A 59 -2.32 0.63 -9.89
C ILE A 59 -2.66 -0.87 -9.73
N GLY A 60 -3.95 -1.23 -9.79
CA GLY A 60 -4.46 -2.60 -9.62
C GLY A 60 -4.51 -3.05 -8.16
N GLU A 61 -4.91 -4.31 -7.92
CA GLU A 61 -5.12 -4.86 -6.56
C GLU A 61 -3.90 -5.61 -5.98
N ARG A 62 -2.89 -5.88 -6.81
CA ARG A 62 -1.74 -6.72 -6.45
C ARG A 62 -0.43 -5.95 -6.41
N HIS A 63 -0.49 -4.61 -6.36
CA HIS A 63 0.72 -3.80 -6.35
C HIS A 63 1.58 -4.16 -5.12
N PRO A 64 2.91 -4.32 -5.26
CA PRO A 64 3.79 -4.71 -4.14
C PRO A 64 3.64 -3.84 -2.90
N LEU A 65 3.39 -2.53 -3.07
CA LEU A 65 3.09 -1.62 -1.95
C LEU A 65 1.80 -2.00 -1.22
N GLN A 66 0.70 -2.29 -1.92
CA GLN A 66 -0.56 -2.69 -1.27
C GLN A 66 -0.36 -3.94 -0.41
N ARG A 67 0.33 -4.95 -0.97
CA ARG A 67 0.66 -6.18 -0.23
C ARG A 67 1.53 -5.91 0.99
N ALA A 68 2.55 -5.07 0.86
CA ALA A 68 3.45 -4.75 1.97
C ALA A 68 2.79 -3.91 3.06
N PHE A 69 1.83 -3.04 2.72
CA PHE A 69 1.06 -2.30 3.73
C PHE A 69 0.21 -3.24 4.58
N VAL A 70 -0.39 -4.27 3.97
CA VAL A 70 -1.13 -5.31 4.71
C VAL A 70 -0.16 -6.16 5.55
N GLU A 71 0.89 -6.70 4.93
CA GLU A 71 1.79 -7.67 5.58
C GLU A 71 2.58 -7.08 6.76
N PHE A 72 3.01 -5.82 6.65
CA PHE A 72 3.87 -5.19 7.65
C PHE A 72 3.14 -4.21 8.58
N GLY A 73 1.80 -4.17 8.53
CA GLY A 73 0.97 -3.31 9.38
C GLY A 73 1.08 -1.82 9.04
N GLY A 74 1.36 -1.50 7.79
CA GLY A 74 1.39 -0.12 7.29
C GLY A 74 0.00 0.52 7.20
N ALA A 75 -1.06 -0.27 7.33
CA ALA A 75 -2.45 0.20 7.42
C ALA A 75 -3.10 -0.26 8.74
N GLN A 76 -3.85 0.63 9.37
CA GLN A 76 -4.76 0.33 10.49
C GLN A 76 -6.19 0.75 10.12
N CYS A 77 -6.59 1.99 10.42
CA CYS A 77 -7.93 2.48 10.04
C CYS A 77 -8.16 2.57 8.52
N GLY A 78 -7.09 2.63 7.74
CA GLY A 78 -7.14 2.56 6.28
C GLY A 78 -7.37 3.89 5.55
N ILE A 79 -7.79 4.96 6.23
CA ILE A 79 -8.15 6.23 5.57
C ILE A 79 -6.97 6.88 4.82
N CYS A 80 -5.80 6.96 5.44
CA CYS A 80 -4.61 7.56 4.79
C CYS A 80 -3.92 6.61 3.80
N THR A 81 -4.27 5.31 3.81
CA THR A 81 -3.52 4.28 3.09
C THR A 81 -3.48 4.51 1.57
N PRO A 82 -4.57 4.88 0.89
CA PRO A 82 -4.55 5.19 -0.54
C PRO A 82 -3.52 6.28 -0.89
N GLY A 83 -3.59 7.44 -0.24
CA GLY A 83 -2.67 8.55 -0.49
C GLY A 83 -1.21 8.18 -0.19
N MET A 84 -0.98 7.49 0.93
CA MET A 84 0.35 7.02 1.32
C MET A 84 0.97 6.07 0.29
N ILE A 85 0.17 5.16 -0.27
CA ILE A 85 0.62 4.24 -1.32
C ILE A 85 0.93 5.01 -2.60
N MET A 86 0.06 5.94 -3.04
CA MET A 86 0.30 6.72 -4.25
C MET A 86 1.56 7.60 -4.14
N ALA A 87 1.77 8.25 -2.99
CA ALA A 87 3.00 8.98 -2.71
C ALA A 87 4.23 8.06 -2.74
N ALA A 88 4.12 6.84 -2.20
CA ALA A 88 5.20 5.86 -2.25
C ALA A 88 5.48 5.32 -3.67
N VAL A 89 4.46 5.21 -4.54
CA VAL A 89 4.65 4.85 -5.96
C VAL A 89 5.54 5.87 -6.66
N ALA A 90 5.32 7.16 -6.40
CA ALA A 90 6.11 8.25 -6.99
C ALA A 90 7.60 8.25 -6.56
N LEU A 91 7.97 7.54 -5.49
CA LEU A 91 9.36 7.44 -5.06
C LEU A 91 10.21 6.52 -5.95
N GLY A 92 9.58 5.72 -6.81
CA GLY A 92 10.27 4.79 -7.69
C GLY A 92 10.85 3.57 -6.97
N ARG A 93 11.83 2.91 -7.61
CA ARG A 93 12.39 1.64 -7.13
C ARG A 93 13.46 1.88 -6.06
N LYS A 94 13.41 1.08 -4.98
CA LYS A 94 14.46 1.03 -3.93
C LYS A 94 14.84 2.40 -3.33
N PRO A 95 13.88 3.24 -2.87
CA PRO A 95 14.21 4.52 -2.23
C PRO A 95 14.97 4.32 -0.91
N SER A 96 15.89 5.24 -0.60
CA SER A 96 16.53 5.30 0.71
C SER A 96 15.52 5.65 1.80
N LEU A 97 15.84 5.35 3.06
CA LEU A 97 14.93 5.67 4.17
C LEU A 97 14.65 7.18 4.26
N ASP A 98 15.65 8.02 4.03
CA ASP A 98 15.46 9.47 4.06
C ASP A 98 14.58 9.94 2.91
N ARG A 99 14.75 9.35 1.71
CA ARG A 99 13.85 9.63 0.58
C ARG A 99 12.42 9.21 0.87
N ILE A 100 12.20 8.09 1.58
CA ILE A 100 10.88 7.66 2.02
C ILE A 100 10.28 8.68 3.01
N LYS A 101 11.04 9.09 4.04
CA LYS A 101 10.56 10.05 5.04
C LYS A 101 10.18 11.39 4.40
N THR A 102 11.06 11.96 3.58
CA THR A 102 10.79 13.22 2.89
C THR A 102 9.64 13.09 1.90
N GLY A 103 9.60 12.00 1.13
CA GLY A 103 8.56 11.76 0.14
C GLY A 103 7.16 11.54 0.71
N LEU A 104 7.08 11.07 1.96
CA LEU A 104 5.82 10.85 2.67
C LEU A 104 5.49 11.96 3.68
N ALA A 105 6.31 13.01 3.78
CA ALA A 105 6.13 14.07 4.78
C ALA A 105 4.77 14.78 4.68
N GLY A 106 4.21 14.89 3.47
CA GLY A 106 2.87 15.46 3.23
C GLY A 106 1.71 14.47 3.39
N ASN A 107 1.95 13.24 3.87
CA ASN A 107 0.91 12.22 4.06
C ASN A 107 0.75 11.89 5.54
N LEU A 108 -0.32 12.41 6.15
CA LEU A 108 -0.54 12.29 7.59
C LEU A 108 -1.19 10.95 7.95
N CYS A 109 -0.64 10.30 8.96
CA CYS A 109 -1.20 9.08 9.55
C CYS A 109 -1.36 9.25 11.05
N ARG A 110 -2.58 9.04 11.56
CA ARG A 110 -2.87 9.15 13.00
C ARG A 110 -2.72 7.84 13.78
N CYS A 111 -2.68 6.70 13.10
CA CYS A 111 -2.80 5.39 13.75
C CYS A 111 -1.45 4.66 13.93
N THR A 112 -0.54 4.76 12.95
CA THR A 112 0.61 3.82 12.86
C THR A 112 1.89 4.30 13.52
N GLY A 113 2.01 5.60 13.83
CA GLY A 113 3.28 6.21 14.22
C GLY A 113 4.37 6.11 13.14
N TYR A 114 4.00 5.93 11.87
CA TYR A 114 4.84 5.91 10.65
C TYR A 114 5.87 4.77 10.50
N SER A 115 6.39 4.20 11.59
CA SER A 115 7.44 3.19 11.53
C SER A 115 7.02 1.96 10.71
N ALA A 116 5.77 1.51 10.84
CA ALA A 116 5.23 0.41 10.05
C ALA A 116 5.09 0.76 8.56
N ILE A 117 4.71 2.01 8.24
CA ILE A 117 4.60 2.52 6.87
C ILE A 117 5.97 2.50 6.19
N TYR A 118 7.00 3.05 6.83
CA TYR A 118 8.36 3.07 6.27
C TYR A 118 8.90 1.67 6.03
N ARG A 119 8.61 0.74 6.95
CA ARG A 119 8.94 -0.67 6.79
C ARG A 119 8.21 -1.30 5.60
N SER A 120 6.91 -1.03 5.42
CA SER A 120 6.13 -1.50 4.27
C SER A 120 6.71 -1.02 2.94
N VAL A 121 7.02 0.28 2.82
CA VAL A 121 7.60 0.83 1.57
C VAL A 121 8.95 0.19 1.26
N ARG A 122 9.82 0.04 2.26
CA ARG A 122 11.12 -0.62 2.09
C ARG A 122 10.99 -2.10 1.74
N ALA A 123 9.99 -2.80 2.29
CA ALA A 123 9.73 -4.20 1.98
C ALA A 123 9.22 -4.39 0.54
N ALA A 124 8.31 -3.53 0.09
CA ALA A 124 7.81 -3.53 -1.29
C ALA A 124 8.96 -3.34 -2.30
N ALA A 125 9.94 -2.50 -1.99
CA ALA A 125 11.11 -2.28 -2.84
C ALA A 125 12.07 -3.48 -2.93
N LYS A 126 12.09 -4.35 -1.91
CA LYS A 126 12.89 -5.60 -1.90
C LYS A 126 12.16 -6.76 -2.58
N GLY A 127 10.83 -6.79 -2.52
CA GLY A 127 9.99 -7.87 -3.06
C GLY A 127 9.91 -7.99 -4.59
N GLY A 128 10.64 -7.15 -5.33
CA GLY A 128 10.92 -7.36 -6.77
C GLY A 128 12.02 -8.41 -7.01
N GLU A 129 12.70 -8.87 -5.96
CA GLU A 129 13.70 -9.92 -5.98
C GLU A 129 13.30 -10.98 -4.92
N GLY A 130 12.74 -12.13 -5.37
CA GLY A 130 12.65 -13.35 -4.56
C GLY A 130 11.39 -13.54 -3.71
N ARG A 131 10.34 -14.08 -4.33
CA ARG A 131 9.34 -14.96 -3.66
C ARG A 131 9.05 -16.22 -4.47
N GLU A 132 10.10 -16.85 -4.99
CA GLU A 132 10.16 -18.30 -5.15
C GLU A 132 11.07 -18.82 -4.04
N GLY A 133 10.62 -19.75 -3.19
CA GLY A 133 11.53 -20.43 -2.26
C GLY A 133 11.30 -20.24 -0.75
N LYS A 134 10.10 -19.92 -0.26
CA LYS A 134 9.73 -20.16 1.15
C LYS A 134 8.30 -20.69 1.36
N MET A 135 7.86 -21.60 0.49
CA MET A 135 6.69 -22.45 0.77
C MET A 135 7.16 -23.91 0.81
N GLY A 136 7.81 -24.30 1.91
CA GLY A 136 8.30 -25.66 2.09
C GLY A 136 8.68 -25.90 3.54
N ARG A 137 8.02 -26.88 4.16
CA ARG A 137 8.25 -27.42 5.51
C ARG A 137 7.71 -26.60 6.69
N ARG A 138 6.39 -26.62 6.88
CA ARG A 138 5.83 -26.83 8.23
C ARG A 138 4.62 -27.77 8.16
N GLY A 139 4.76 -28.94 8.78
CA GLY A 139 3.63 -29.71 9.32
C GLY A 139 3.09 -30.90 8.51
N ARG A 140 3.88 -31.97 8.32
CA ARG A 140 3.33 -33.34 8.30
C ARG A 140 3.95 -34.11 9.46
N LYS A 141 3.35 -34.03 10.65
CA LYS A 141 3.46 -35.11 11.64
C LYS A 141 2.23 -36.00 11.44
N ALA A 142 2.33 -36.95 10.50
CA ALA A 142 1.40 -38.06 10.41
C ALA A 142 1.77 -39.06 11.50
N GLY A 143 0.77 -39.41 12.33
CA GLY A 143 0.90 -40.36 13.43
C GLY A 143 1.39 -41.72 12.94
N ARG A 144 2.26 -42.35 13.74
CA ARG A 144 2.52 -43.78 13.66
C ARG A 144 1.75 -44.46 14.77
N GLY A 145 0.80 -45.29 14.36
CA GLY A 145 -0.04 -46.12 15.22
C GLY A 145 0.77 -47.08 16.07
N ARG A 146 0.26 -47.34 17.28
CA ARG A 146 0.70 -48.40 18.17
C ARG A 146 0.03 -49.69 17.70
N ALA A 147 0.77 -50.52 16.95
CA ALA A 147 0.41 -51.91 16.70
C ALA A 147 1.17 -52.78 17.72
N GLY A 148 0.44 -53.65 18.41
CA GLY A 148 0.96 -54.52 19.45
C GLY A 148 1.98 -55.54 18.96
N ARG A 149 2.76 -56.04 19.92
CA ARG A 149 3.39 -57.36 19.86
C ARG A 149 3.26 -58.00 21.23
N GLU A 150 2.53 -59.10 21.28
CA GLU A 150 2.58 -60.08 22.36
C GLU A 150 3.85 -60.95 22.25
N ALA A 151 4.17 -61.56 23.39
CA ALA A 151 4.84 -62.83 23.62
C ALA A 151 6.38 -62.93 23.50
N GLY A 152 7.01 -63.20 24.66
CA GLY A 152 7.87 -64.38 24.78
C GLY A 152 9.16 -64.25 25.61
N ARG A 153 9.18 -64.95 26.76
CA ARG A 153 10.33 -65.60 27.44
C ARG A 153 11.29 -64.72 28.25
N ALA A 154 11.22 -64.80 29.58
CA ALA A 154 12.01 -65.70 30.42
C ALA A 154 11.42 -65.71 31.85
#